data_AF-A0A372FDP9-F1
#
_entry.id   AF-A0A372FDP9-F1
#
_cell.length_a   1.000
_cell.length_b   1.000
_cell.length_c   1.000
_cell.angle_alpha   90.00
_cell.angle_beta   90.00
_cell.angle_gamma   90.00
#
_symmetry.space_group_name_H-M   'P 1'
#
loop_
_entity.id
_entity.type
_entity.pdbx_description
1 polymer ?
#
loop_
_entity_poly.entity_id
_entity_poly.type
_entity_poly.pdbx_seq_one_letter_code
_entity_poly.pdbx_strand_id
1 'polypeptide(L)'
;MEREEYARLLMIAQEAFIRRASAVDHPFMLKGSFVTRQYFPKGVLRIPADLDWVYLQPIHDDETARQIFDDWLITITEKKENDGVEFRSFTLNQFWRRIDYAMSDDFPTVNTDLLCWVEGEEIQLFIDLSFNLDLESLPIPLKYEPISGESFIVPRTVPLNLQVSWKIHQTLVRPRFKDLFDLTYLVQNPEFTNETLALTLQALVNECSADNIDLKRLDFFLKYDLATFFTQENIRDSWAVWRFEKWNRKRDFTLIFGIAKYITDVSVLPENVNDFIDKFKSAMEKAGFGIHLIENLPKPTHKKRIPYAGQPAQVLINENKEKKKTEIEIKNRLLITDENKIPIEEKAIVKTKRSNSIFDSILKLFNK
;
A
#
# COMPACT_ATOMS: atom_id res chain seq x y z
N MET A 1 -13.97 -4.64 -20.30
CA MET A 1 -12.70 -5.34 -20.07
C MET A 1 -12.94 -6.45 -19.06
N GLU A 2 -12.48 -7.66 -19.35
CA GLU A 2 -12.51 -8.77 -18.38
C GLU A 2 -11.63 -8.43 -17.17
N ARG A 3 -11.96 -8.94 -15.99
CA ARG A 3 -11.27 -8.58 -14.74
C ARG A 3 -9.79 -8.98 -14.74
N GLU A 4 -9.49 -10.15 -15.29
CA GLU A 4 -8.13 -10.68 -15.40
C GLU A 4 -7.28 -9.81 -16.32
N GLU A 5 -7.88 -9.31 -17.40
CA GLU A 5 -7.23 -8.41 -18.33
C GLU A 5 -6.92 -7.05 -17.69
N TYR A 6 -7.86 -6.49 -16.93
CA TYR A 6 -7.59 -5.26 -16.17
C TYR A 6 -6.46 -5.45 -15.16
N ALA A 7 -6.43 -6.58 -14.45
CA ALA A 7 -5.35 -6.89 -13.50
C ALA A 7 -3.99 -7.00 -14.19
N ARG A 8 -3.93 -7.61 -15.39
CA ARG A 8 -2.72 -7.66 -16.22
C ARG A 8 -2.25 -6.25 -16.60
N LEU A 9 -3.14 -5.42 -17.15
CA LEU A 9 -2.81 -4.05 -17.58
C LEU A 9 -2.39 -3.17 -16.39
N LEU A 10 -3.03 -3.32 -15.23
CA LEU A 10 -2.64 -2.65 -14.00
C LEU A 10 -1.23 -3.03 -13.56
N MET A 11 -0.88 -4.32 -13.61
CA MET A 11 0.48 -4.77 -13.30
C MET A 11 1.51 -4.20 -14.28
N ILE A 12 1.20 -4.13 -15.57
CA ILE A 12 2.09 -3.49 -16.57
C ILE A 12 2.29 -2.02 -16.22
N ALA A 13 1.23 -1.29 -15.89
CA ALA A 13 1.32 0.11 -15.46
C ALA A 13 2.18 0.27 -14.20
N GLN A 14 2.00 -0.59 -13.19
CA GLN A 14 2.77 -0.55 -11.96
C GLN A 14 4.26 -0.90 -12.19
N GLU A 15 4.58 -1.88 -13.03
CA GLU A 15 5.96 -2.23 -13.38
C GLU A 15 6.64 -1.15 -14.23
N ALA A 16 5.89 -0.49 -15.12
CA ALA A 16 6.36 0.66 -15.89
C ALA A 16 6.68 1.86 -14.98
N PHE A 17 5.87 2.07 -13.92
CA PHE A 17 6.18 3.05 -12.87
C PHE A 17 7.45 2.65 -12.12
N ILE A 18 7.58 1.40 -11.66
CA ILE A 18 8.76 0.92 -10.92
C ILE A 18 10.04 1.10 -11.76
N ARG A 19 9.99 0.80 -13.06
CA ARG A 19 11.12 0.99 -13.98
C ARG A 19 11.55 2.45 -14.06
N ARG A 20 10.61 3.37 -14.28
CA ARG A 20 10.89 4.81 -14.33
C ARG A 20 11.42 5.32 -12.99
N ALA A 21 10.77 4.94 -11.87
CA ALA A 21 11.20 5.30 -10.53
C ALA A 21 12.62 4.81 -10.21
N SER A 22 12.99 3.62 -10.69
CA SER A 22 14.33 3.04 -10.52
C SER A 22 15.41 3.75 -11.33
N ALA A 23 15.01 4.45 -12.40
CA ALA A 23 15.92 5.21 -13.25
C ALA A 23 16.17 6.65 -12.73
N VAL A 24 15.51 7.05 -11.64
CA VAL A 24 15.73 8.36 -11.02
C VAL A 24 16.44 8.18 -9.68
N ASP A 25 17.52 8.94 -9.45
CA ASP A 25 18.26 8.88 -8.18
C ASP A 25 17.55 9.70 -7.10
N HIS A 26 16.46 9.15 -6.56
CA HIS A 26 15.79 9.67 -5.37
C HIS A 26 15.80 8.64 -4.24
N PRO A 27 15.85 9.06 -2.97
CA PRO A 27 16.01 8.19 -1.81
C PRO A 27 14.69 7.49 -1.42
N PHE A 28 14.03 6.86 -2.39
CA PHE A 28 12.87 6.00 -2.20
C PHE A 28 13.28 4.53 -2.30
N MET A 29 12.69 3.72 -1.44
CA MET A 29 12.84 2.28 -1.42
C MET A 29 11.51 1.62 -1.77
N LEU A 30 11.53 0.72 -2.76
CA LEU A 30 10.35 -0.08 -3.10
C LEU A 30 10.09 -1.12 -1.98
N LYS A 31 8.83 -1.25 -1.55
CA LYS A 31 8.41 -2.27 -0.58
C LYS A 31 7.17 -3.03 -1.05
N GLY A 32 6.66 -3.88 -0.17
CA GLY A 32 5.36 -4.51 -0.33
C GLY A 32 5.34 -5.60 -1.41
N SER A 33 4.17 -5.80 -1.98
CA SER A 33 3.86 -7.03 -2.73
C SER A 33 4.64 -7.19 -4.05
N PHE A 34 5.06 -6.09 -4.67
CA PHE A 34 5.90 -6.11 -5.87
C PHE A 34 7.31 -6.67 -5.58
N VAL A 35 7.87 -6.36 -4.42
CA VAL A 35 9.16 -6.94 -3.98
C VAL A 35 8.96 -8.37 -3.51
N THR A 36 7.91 -8.63 -2.71
CA THR A 36 7.57 -9.98 -2.23
C THR A 36 7.48 -10.99 -3.37
N ARG A 37 6.83 -10.64 -4.49
CA ARG A 37 6.70 -11.51 -5.68
C ARG A 37 8.06 -11.97 -6.23
N GLN A 38 9.10 -11.16 -6.15
CA GLN A 38 10.42 -11.48 -6.71
C GLN A 38 11.14 -12.61 -5.95
N TYR A 39 10.69 -12.91 -4.72
CA TYR A 39 11.19 -14.03 -3.92
C TYR A 39 10.44 -15.35 -4.15
N PHE A 40 9.35 -15.34 -4.92
CA PHE A 40 8.56 -16.54 -5.17
C PHE A 40 9.25 -17.45 -6.20
N PRO A 41 9.23 -18.78 -6.01
CA PRO A 41 9.74 -19.70 -7.00
C PRO A 41 9.03 -19.57 -8.35
N LYS A 42 9.77 -19.80 -9.44
CA LYS A 42 9.20 -19.79 -10.80
C LYS A 42 8.03 -20.77 -10.88
N GLY A 43 6.90 -20.31 -11.42
CA GLY A 43 5.68 -21.09 -11.56
C GLY A 43 4.70 -20.98 -10.39
N VAL A 44 5.10 -20.37 -9.27
CA VAL A 44 4.17 -20.03 -8.19
C VAL A 44 3.58 -18.66 -8.47
N LEU A 45 2.26 -18.60 -8.66
CA LEU A 45 1.57 -17.34 -8.93
C LEU A 45 1.50 -16.49 -7.66
N ARG A 46 2.06 -15.28 -7.74
CA ARG A 46 1.86 -14.21 -6.75
C ARG A 46 1.53 -12.91 -7.46
N ILE A 47 0.25 -12.55 -7.49
CA ILE A 47 -0.25 -11.31 -8.09
C ILE A 47 -0.08 -10.19 -7.06
N PRO A 48 0.77 -9.18 -7.30
CA PRO A 48 0.90 -8.03 -6.41
C PRO A 48 -0.36 -7.15 -6.50
N ALA A 49 -0.62 -6.36 -5.45
CA ALA A 49 -1.82 -5.53 -5.36
C ALA A 49 -1.45 -4.04 -5.33
N ASP A 50 -0.77 -3.65 -4.26
CA ASP A 50 -0.47 -2.25 -3.95
C ASP A 50 0.97 -1.90 -4.35
N LEU A 51 1.18 -0.64 -4.75
CA LEU A 51 2.49 -0.10 -5.08
C LEU A 51 2.98 0.77 -3.92
N ASP A 52 3.76 0.14 -3.05
CA ASP A 52 4.25 0.71 -1.80
C ASP A 52 5.69 1.20 -1.89
N TRP A 53 5.95 2.40 -1.37
CA TRP A 53 7.29 2.97 -1.27
C TRP A 53 7.59 3.48 0.13
N VAL A 54 8.88 3.63 0.44
CA VAL A 54 9.39 4.27 1.65
C VAL A 54 10.35 5.38 1.26
N TYR A 55 10.11 6.59 1.75
CA TYR A 55 11.11 7.66 1.70
C TYR A 55 12.12 7.48 2.83
N LEU A 56 13.42 7.49 2.50
CA LEU A 56 14.49 7.06 3.40
C LEU A 56 15.13 8.18 4.22
N GLN A 57 14.80 9.44 3.95
CA GLN A 57 15.35 10.57 4.68
C GLN A 57 14.31 11.15 5.65
N PRO A 58 14.74 11.77 6.76
CA PRO A 58 13.83 12.41 7.67
C PRO A 58 13.12 13.59 6.99
N ILE A 59 11.83 13.74 7.28
CA ILE A 59 10.99 14.86 6.89
C ILE A 59 10.40 15.48 8.16
N HIS A 60 10.48 16.80 8.26
CA HIS A 60 10.12 17.53 9.49
C HIS A 60 8.82 18.33 9.36
N ASP A 61 8.30 18.52 8.15
CA ASP A 61 7.11 19.31 7.88
C ASP A 61 6.41 18.90 6.56
N ASP A 62 5.13 19.25 6.47
CA ASP A 62 4.23 18.80 5.40
C ASP A 62 4.54 19.47 4.05
N GLU A 63 5.09 20.69 4.07
CA GLU A 63 5.44 21.43 2.86
C GLU A 63 6.66 20.79 2.19
N THR A 64 7.69 20.47 2.97
CA THR A 64 8.85 19.69 2.53
C THR A 64 8.43 18.31 2.02
N ALA A 65 7.54 17.60 2.75
CA ALA A 65 7.02 16.31 2.32
C ALA A 65 6.38 16.41 0.93
N ARG A 66 5.44 17.36 0.79
CA ARG A 66 4.72 17.60 -0.45
C ARG A 66 5.67 17.91 -1.60
N GLN A 67 6.61 18.84 -1.42
CA GLN A 67 7.55 19.23 -2.47
C GLN A 67 8.37 18.04 -2.96
N ILE A 68 8.96 17.27 -2.04
CA ILE A 68 9.78 16.08 -2.37
C ILE A 68 8.95 15.04 -3.14
N PHE A 69 7.73 14.76 -2.67
CA PHE A 69 6.90 13.71 -3.26
C PHE A 69 6.31 14.15 -4.60
N ASP A 70 5.94 15.43 -4.74
CA ASP A 70 5.48 16.02 -5.98
C ASP A 70 6.59 15.98 -7.05
N ASP A 71 7.80 16.43 -6.72
CA ASP A 71 8.95 16.42 -7.64
C ASP A 71 9.28 15.01 -8.13
N TRP A 72 9.22 14.03 -7.22
CA TRP A 72 9.44 12.62 -7.55
C TRP A 72 8.40 12.09 -8.54
N LEU A 73 7.10 12.31 -8.26
CA LEU A 73 6.03 11.84 -9.13
C LEU A 73 5.96 12.57 -10.48
N ILE A 74 6.24 13.87 -10.50
CA ILE A 74 6.35 14.64 -11.76
C ILE A 74 7.47 14.04 -12.61
N THR A 75 8.66 13.85 -12.02
CA THR A 75 9.81 13.28 -12.74
C THR A 75 9.49 11.91 -13.33
N ILE A 76 8.78 11.05 -12.58
CA ILE A 76 8.41 9.71 -13.06
C ILE A 76 7.34 9.79 -14.16
N THR A 77 6.26 10.55 -13.94
CA THR A 77 5.10 10.58 -14.85
C THR A 77 5.41 11.32 -16.17
N GLU A 78 6.40 12.20 -16.18
CA GLU A 78 6.83 12.92 -17.39
C GLU A 78 7.99 12.25 -18.13
N LYS A 79 8.64 11.26 -17.51
CA LYS A 79 9.72 10.48 -18.14
C LYS A 79 9.16 9.58 -19.24
N LYS A 80 9.56 9.87 -20.48
CA LYS A 80 9.23 9.07 -21.65
C LYS A 80 10.08 7.80 -21.70
N GLU A 81 9.44 6.65 -21.83
CA GLU A 81 10.05 5.35 -22.08
C GLU A 81 9.27 4.64 -23.19
N ASN A 82 9.93 3.78 -23.96
CA ASN A 82 9.30 3.01 -25.03
C ASN A 82 8.82 1.64 -24.52
N ASP A 83 8.04 1.63 -23.44
CA ASP A 83 7.52 0.42 -22.79
C ASP A 83 6.01 0.23 -22.99
N GLY A 84 5.40 1.03 -23.87
CA GLY A 84 3.97 0.94 -24.18
C GLY A 84 3.05 1.55 -23.12
N VAL A 85 3.60 2.26 -22.14
CA VAL A 85 2.84 2.95 -21.08
C VAL A 85 3.02 4.47 -21.19
N GLU A 86 1.91 5.20 -21.24
CA GLU A 86 1.89 6.65 -21.20
C GLU A 86 1.26 7.11 -19.88
N PHE A 87 2.02 7.78 -19.02
CA PHE A 87 1.47 8.36 -17.80
C PHE A 87 0.90 9.76 -18.08
N ARG A 88 -0.26 10.06 -17.49
CA ARG A 88 -0.70 11.44 -17.36
C ARG A 88 0.26 12.14 -16.38
N SER A 89 0.81 13.29 -16.78
CA SER A 89 1.64 14.11 -15.89
C SER A 89 0.93 14.35 -14.56
N PHE A 90 1.67 14.15 -13.47
CA PHE A 90 1.16 14.37 -12.12
C PHE A 90 0.74 15.82 -11.88
N THR A 91 1.35 16.79 -12.58
CA THR A 91 0.99 18.22 -12.49
C THR A 91 -0.48 18.49 -12.86
N LEU A 92 -1.09 17.64 -13.69
CA LEU A 92 -2.49 17.79 -14.12
C LEU A 92 -3.50 17.34 -13.06
N ASN A 93 -3.05 16.62 -12.03
CA ASN A 93 -3.89 16.13 -10.93
C ASN A 93 -3.08 15.92 -9.65
N GLN A 94 -2.37 16.97 -9.23
CA GLN A 94 -1.45 16.93 -8.10
C GLN A 94 -2.23 16.97 -6.79
N PHE A 95 -2.32 15.82 -6.12
CA PHE A 95 -2.93 15.71 -4.80
C PHE A 95 -2.31 14.57 -4.00
N TRP A 96 -2.44 14.66 -2.69
CA TRP A 96 -2.09 13.62 -1.73
C TRP A 96 -3.22 13.51 -0.72
N ARG A 97 -3.61 12.28 -0.39
CA ARG A 97 -4.52 12.02 0.72
C ARG A 97 -3.70 11.76 1.98
N ARG A 98 -4.26 12.19 3.11
CA ARG A 98 -3.79 11.83 4.46
C ARG A 98 -2.37 12.30 4.80
N ILE A 99 -1.90 13.41 4.24
CA ILE A 99 -0.70 14.10 4.78
C ILE A 99 -0.90 14.39 6.29
N ASP A 100 -2.14 14.58 6.73
CA ASP A 100 -2.46 15.02 8.09
C ASP A 100 -2.81 13.90 9.10
N TYR A 101 -2.73 12.62 8.72
CA TYR A 101 -3.10 11.50 9.62
C TYR A 101 -1.89 10.63 9.98
N ALA A 102 -1.20 11.00 11.06
CA ALA A 102 -0.53 10.00 11.88
C ALA A 102 -1.62 9.22 12.64
N MET A 103 -2.06 8.08 12.09
CA MET A 103 -2.64 7.07 12.97
C MET A 103 -1.53 6.73 13.96
N SER A 104 -1.80 6.81 15.27
CA SER A 104 -0.79 6.64 16.33
C SER A 104 -0.04 5.30 16.29
N ASP A 105 -0.48 4.38 15.43
CA ASP A 105 -0.13 2.97 15.42
C ASP A 105 0.29 2.48 14.01
N ASP A 106 0.53 3.37 13.04
CA ASP A 106 1.02 3.00 11.69
C ASP A 106 2.01 4.03 11.17
N PHE A 107 2.87 3.61 10.23
CA PHE A 107 3.83 4.44 9.53
C PHE A 107 3.16 5.71 8.96
N PRO A 108 3.76 6.92 9.10
CA PRO A 108 3.28 8.11 8.39
C PRO A 108 3.21 7.77 6.89
N THR A 109 2.00 7.66 6.35
CA THR A 109 1.76 7.16 5.00
C THR A 109 0.75 8.05 4.29
N VAL A 110 1.17 8.55 3.14
CA VAL A 110 0.33 9.33 2.24
C VAL A 110 0.04 8.51 0.99
N ASN A 111 -1.04 8.85 0.30
CA ASN A 111 -1.35 8.19 -0.96
C ASN A 111 -1.89 9.10 -2.02
N THR A 112 -1.73 8.67 -3.27
CA THR A 112 -2.26 9.36 -4.44
C THR A 112 -2.63 8.35 -5.52
N ASP A 113 -3.31 8.84 -6.55
CA ASP A 113 -3.70 8.05 -7.70
C ASP A 113 -3.05 8.63 -8.96
N LEU A 114 -2.52 7.74 -9.78
CA LEU A 114 -2.01 8.08 -11.10
C LEU A 114 -2.92 7.50 -12.17
N LEU A 115 -2.96 8.18 -13.30
CA LEU A 115 -3.66 7.73 -14.50
C LEU A 115 -2.64 7.50 -15.60
N CYS A 116 -2.81 6.41 -16.34
CA CYS A 116 -1.97 6.10 -17.49
C CYS A 116 -2.77 5.36 -18.56
N TRP A 117 -2.16 5.19 -19.72
CA TRP A 117 -2.69 4.40 -20.81
C TRP A 117 -1.74 3.24 -21.11
N VAL A 118 -2.31 2.03 -21.16
CA VAL A 118 -1.61 0.79 -21.51
C VAL A 118 -2.41 0.13 -22.61
N GLU A 119 -1.79 -0.12 -23.76
CA GLU A 119 -2.48 -0.74 -24.92
C GLU A 119 -3.75 0.04 -25.35
N GLY A 120 -3.77 1.36 -25.14
CA GLY A 120 -4.91 2.23 -25.46
C GLY A 120 -6.00 2.30 -24.39
N GLU A 121 -5.91 1.48 -23.34
CA GLU A 121 -6.86 1.43 -22.24
C GLU A 121 -6.40 2.34 -21.09
N GLU A 122 -7.34 3.08 -20.50
CA GLU A 122 -7.08 3.96 -19.37
C GLU A 122 -7.04 3.14 -18.06
N ILE A 123 -5.91 3.24 -17.35
CA ILE A 123 -5.62 2.49 -16.13
C ILE A 123 -5.32 3.47 -14.99
N GLN A 124 -6.03 3.29 -13.87
CA GLN A 124 -5.76 4.02 -12.63
C GLN A 124 -4.98 3.12 -11.67
N LEU A 125 -3.86 3.63 -11.16
CA LEU A 125 -3.04 2.95 -10.15
C LEU A 125 -2.89 3.82 -8.89
N PHE A 126 -2.65 3.16 -7.76
CA PHE A 126 -2.53 3.77 -6.44
C PHE A 126 -1.08 3.69 -5.97
N ILE A 127 -0.57 4.78 -5.40
CA ILE A 127 0.75 4.83 -4.78
C ILE A 127 0.57 5.10 -3.29
N ASP A 128 1.12 4.20 -2.46
CA ASP A 128 1.26 4.42 -1.02
C ASP A 128 2.72 4.73 -0.70
N LEU A 129 2.95 5.80 0.05
CA LEU A 129 4.28 6.27 0.39
C LEU A 129 4.40 6.47 1.90
N SER A 130 5.20 5.61 2.52
CA SER A 130 5.56 5.72 3.94
C SER A 130 6.84 6.55 4.11
N PHE A 131 6.99 7.27 5.22
CA PHE A 131 8.17 8.10 5.50
C PHE A 131 8.46 8.20 7.00
N ASN A 132 9.63 8.73 7.35
CA ASN A 132 10.09 8.82 8.75
C ASN A 132 10.18 7.47 9.47
N LEU A 133 10.56 6.42 8.73
CA LEU A 133 10.77 5.10 9.29
C LEU A 133 12.18 4.97 9.84
N ASP A 134 12.28 4.48 11.07
CA ASP A 134 13.55 4.09 11.67
C ASP A 134 13.88 2.67 11.20
N LEU A 135 14.59 2.56 10.07
CA LEU A 135 14.89 1.28 9.42
C LEU A 135 16.16 0.66 9.98
N GLU A 136 16.08 -0.57 10.47
CA GLU A 136 17.22 -1.33 11.03
C GLU A 136 18.18 -1.84 9.96
N SER A 137 17.73 -1.90 8.71
CA SER A 137 18.47 -2.51 7.61
C SER A 137 18.46 -1.60 6.41
N LEU A 138 19.63 -1.48 5.79
CA LEU A 138 19.79 -0.68 4.58
C LEU A 138 19.01 -1.32 3.42
N PRO A 139 18.45 -0.50 2.50
CA PRO A 139 17.89 -1.00 1.26
C PRO A 139 18.93 -1.79 0.46
N ILE A 140 18.48 -2.82 -0.25
CA ILE A 140 19.31 -3.64 -1.12
C ILE A 140 18.87 -3.49 -2.59
N PRO A 141 19.80 -3.55 -3.55
CA PRO A 141 19.43 -3.61 -4.96
C PRO A 141 18.79 -4.96 -5.29
N LEU A 142 17.81 -4.95 -6.19
CA LEU A 142 17.11 -6.14 -6.65
C LEU A 142 17.07 -6.17 -8.17
N LYS A 143 17.43 -7.31 -8.77
CA LYS A 143 17.13 -7.57 -10.18
C LYS A 143 15.64 -7.91 -10.31
N TYR A 144 14.88 -6.97 -10.83
CA TYR A 144 13.44 -7.05 -10.97
C TYR A 144 13.06 -7.75 -12.27
N GLU A 145 12.25 -8.81 -12.17
CA GLU A 145 11.69 -9.56 -13.28
C GLU A 145 10.21 -9.16 -13.48
N PRO A 146 9.91 -8.31 -14.49
CA PRO A 146 8.54 -7.89 -14.79
C PRO A 146 7.70 -9.03 -15.40
N ILE A 147 6.37 -8.88 -15.43
CA ILE A 147 5.50 -9.78 -16.22
C ILE A 147 5.74 -9.65 -17.73
N SER A 148 6.26 -8.51 -18.18
CA SER A 148 6.58 -8.25 -19.58
C SER A 148 7.78 -7.32 -19.75
N GLY A 149 8.59 -7.56 -20.78
CA GLY A 149 9.78 -6.77 -21.09
C GLY A 149 11.04 -7.25 -20.39
N GLU A 150 12.11 -6.47 -20.52
CA GLU A 150 13.43 -6.84 -19.99
C GLU A 150 13.54 -6.61 -18.48
N SER A 151 14.28 -7.48 -17.78
CA SER A 151 14.63 -7.28 -16.38
C SER A 151 15.43 -5.99 -16.18
N PHE A 152 15.34 -5.39 -15.00
CA PHE A 152 16.08 -4.17 -14.66
C PHE A 152 16.46 -4.16 -13.18
N ILE A 153 17.34 -3.24 -12.77
CA ILE A 153 17.73 -3.11 -11.37
C ILE A 153 16.83 -2.07 -10.69
N VAL A 154 16.17 -2.47 -9.60
CA VAL A 154 15.60 -1.53 -8.63
C VAL A 154 16.71 -1.26 -7.61
N PRO A 155 17.25 -0.03 -7.52
CA PRO A 155 18.47 0.23 -6.75
C PRO A 155 18.28 0.12 -5.24
N ARG A 156 17.05 0.35 -4.76
CA ARG A 156 16.69 0.37 -3.34
C ARG A 156 15.39 -0.40 -3.16
N THR A 157 15.48 -1.62 -2.61
CA THR A 157 14.33 -2.43 -2.21
C THR A 157 14.44 -2.82 -0.75
N VAL A 158 13.29 -3.07 -0.14
CA VAL A 158 13.23 -3.58 1.23
C VAL A 158 13.94 -4.94 1.33
N PRO A 159 14.90 -5.10 2.25
CA PRO A 159 15.59 -6.37 2.43
C PRO A 159 14.66 -7.44 3.02
N LEU A 160 15.02 -8.70 2.78
CA LEU A 160 14.19 -9.86 3.11
C LEU A 160 13.80 -9.92 4.61
N ASN A 161 14.73 -9.61 5.51
CA ASN A 161 14.48 -9.59 6.95
C ASN A 161 13.39 -8.58 7.35
N LEU A 162 13.39 -7.38 6.76
CA LEU A 162 12.35 -6.38 7.02
C LEU A 162 11.00 -6.81 6.42
N GLN A 163 10.98 -7.43 5.23
CA GLN A 163 9.72 -7.96 4.67
C GLN A 163 9.09 -9.03 5.55
N VAL A 164 9.90 -9.97 6.05
CA VAL A 164 9.42 -11.01 6.95
C VAL A 164 8.97 -10.40 8.27
N SER A 165 9.77 -9.50 8.87
CA SER A 165 9.42 -8.79 10.10
C SER A 165 8.07 -8.07 10.00
N TRP A 166 7.88 -7.22 8.98
CA TRP A 166 6.64 -6.44 8.82
C TRP A 166 5.40 -7.32 8.57
N LYS A 167 5.55 -8.45 7.88
CA LYS A 167 4.45 -9.40 7.68
C LYS A 167 4.08 -10.16 8.96
N ILE A 168 5.08 -10.51 9.79
CA ILE A 168 4.83 -11.07 11.11
C ILE A 168 4.15 -10.01 11.99
N HIS A 169 4.71 -8.80 12.07
CA HIS A 169 4.14 -7.68 12.83
C HIS A 169 2.68 -7.42 12.45
N GLN A 170 2.38 -7.33 11.16
CA GLN A 170 1.02 -7.19 10.68
C GLN A 170 0.12 -8.33 11.16
N THR A 171 0.62 -9.57 11.17
CA THR A 171 -0.15 -10.71 11.69
C THR A 171 -0.51 -10.54 13.17
N LEU A 172 0.41 -9.96 13.96
CA LEU A 172 0.17 -9.66 15.36
C LEU A 172 -0.86 -8.55 15.54
N VAL A 173 -0.88 -7.53 14.69
CA VAL A 173 -1.79 -6.36 14.83
C VAL A 173 -3.15 -6.64 14.21
N ARG A 174 -3.18 -7.09 12.96
CA ARG A 174 -4.38 -7.36 12.17
C ARG A 174 -4.09 -8.52 11.22
N PRO A 175 -4.42 -9.77 11.59
CA PRO A 175 -4.03 -10.94 10.83
C PRO A 175 -4.67 -10.96 9.44
N ARG A 176 -3.85 -11.29 8.44
CA ARG A 176 -4.28 -11.45 7.03
C ARG A 176 -3.64 -12.72 6.48
N PHE A 177 -4.45 -13.60 5.90
CA PHE A 177 -3.94 -14.84 5.30
C PHE A 177 -2.94 -14.59 4.17
N LYS A 178 -3.04 -13.46 3.46
CA LYS A 178 -2.03 -13.08 2.44
C LYS A 178 -0.62 -12.94 3.03
N ASP A 179 -0.48 -12.43 4.25
CA ASP A 179 0.82 -12.27 4.88
C ASP A 179 1.36 -13.62 5.36
N LEU A 180 0.52 -14.49 5.92
CA LEU A 180 0.89 -15.88 6.26
C LEU A 180 1.30 -16.69 5.02
N PHE A 181 0.58 -16.50 3.91
CA PHE A 181 0.91 -17.11 2.62
C PHE A 181 2.27 -16.62 2.13
N ASP A 182 2.50 -15.31 2.12
CA ASP A 182 3.78 -14.72 1.71
C ASP A 182 4.93 -15.23 2.59
N LEU A 183 4.75 -15.26 3.91
CA LEU A 183 5.74 -15.78 4.86
C LEU A 183 6.13 -17.23 4.57
N THR A 184 5.18 -18.07 4.16
CA THR A 184 5.45 -19.48 3.79
C THR A 184 6.53 -19.57 2.72
N TYR A 185 6.60 -18.63 1.78
CA TYR A 185 7.61 -18.64 0.71
C TYR A 185 8.85 -17.82 1.05
N LEU A 186 8.69 -16.65 1.67
CA LEU A 186 9.80 -15.75 1.99
C LEU A 186 10.85 -16.42 2.88
N VAL A 187 10.42 -17.17 3.90
CA VAL A 187 11.35 -17.82 4.84
C VAL A 187 12.03 -19.06 4.26
N GLN A 188 11.55 -19.56 3.11
CA GLN A 188 12.18 -20.66 2.38
C GLN A 188 13.19 -20.18 1.33
N ASN A 189 13.31 -18.87 1.14
CA ASN A 189 14.29 -18.33 0.21
C ASN A 189 15.72 -18.69 0.68
N PRO A 190 16.65 -19.06 -0.22
CA PRO A 190 18.03 -19.39 0.16
C PRO A 190 18.78 -18.27 0.90
N GLU A 191 18.39 -17.01 0.70
CA GLU A 191 18.96 -15.85 1.41
C GLU A 191 18.40 -15.70 2.84
N PHE A 192 17.37 -16.47 3.21
CA PHE A 192 16.85 -16.52 4.58
C PHE A 192 17.73 -17.43 5.45
N THR A 193 18.84 -16.87 5.93
CA THR A 193 19.83 -17.56 6.77
C THR A 193 19.55 -17.33 8.27
N ASN A 194 20.33 -17.96 9.15
CA ASN A 194 20.29 -17.69 10.59
C ASN A 194 20.60 -16.22 10.93
N GLU A 195 21.45 -15.56 10.13
CA GLU A 195 21.73 -14.13 10.28
C GLU A 195 20.49 -13.30 9.89
N THR A 196 19.85 -13.64 8.76
CA THR A 196 18.59 -13.02 8.32
C THR A 196 17.50 -13.20 9.36
N LEU A 197 17.40 -14.38 10.00
CA LEU A 197 16.49 -14.63 11.11
C LEU A 197 16.76 -13.72 12.31
N ALA A 198 18.02 -13.60 12.74
CA ALA A 198 18.39 -12.73 13.86
C ALA A 198 18.04 -11.25 13.59
N LEU A 199 18.35 -10.76 12.38
CA LEU A 199 17.97 -9.42 11.94
C LEU A 199 16.44 -9.24 11.87
N THR A 200 15.72 -10.28 11.43
CA THR A 200 14.25 -10.28 11.39
C THR A 200 13.66 -10.14 12.80
N LEU A 201 14.18 -10.89 13.78
CA LEU A 201 13.71 -10.83 15.17
C LEU A 201 14.01 -9.47 15.80
N GLN A 202 15.18 -8.89 15.54
CA GLN A 202 15.51 -7.55 16.02
C GLN A 202 14.54 -6.51 15.46
N ALA A 203 14.34 -6.49 14.13
CA ALA A 203 13.39 -5.58 13.49
C ALA A 203 11.96 -5.78 13.99
N LEU A 204 11.55 -7.03 14.23
CA LEU A 204 10.20 -7.34 14.72
C LEU A 204 9.97 -6.82 16.14
N VAL A 205 10.93 -7.02 17.04
CA VAL A 205 10.87 -6.50 18.41
C VAL A 205 10.84 -4.99 18.41
N ASN A 206 11.62 -4.36 17.55
CA ASN A 206 11.66 -2.91 17.40
C ASN A 206 10.34 -2.35 16.89
N GLU A 207 9.76 -2.95 15.84
CA GLU A 207 8.46 -2.55 15.30
C GLU A 207 7.35 -2.71 16.36
N CYS A 208 7.32 -3.86 17.06
CA CYS A 208 6.36 -4.07 18.16
C CYS A 208 6.55 -3.04 19.28
N SER A 209 7.78 -2.70 19.63
CA SER A 209 8.08 -1.69 20.65
C SER A 209 7.67 -0.28 20.22
N ALA A 210 7.86 0.05 18.94
CA ALA A 210 7.48 1.33 18.35
C ALA A 210 5.96 1.51 18.37
N ASP A 211 5.21 0.47 18.01
CA ASP A 211 3.74 0.49 17.93
C ASP A 211 3.05 0.03 19.23
N ASN A 212 3.83 -0.11 20.32
CA ASN A 212 3.35 -0.49 21.66
C ASN A 212 2.54 -1.81 21.67
N ILE A 213 2.95 -2.75 20.82
CA ILE A 213 2.40 -4.11 20.74
C ILE A 213 3.02 -4.97 21.85
N ASP A 214 2.16 -5.66 22.61
CA ASP A 214 2.62 -6.60 23.65
C ASP A 214 3.41 -7.75 23.02
N LEU A 215 4.70 -7.83 23.36
CA LEU A 215 5.60 -8.87 22.86
C LEU A 215 5.15 -10.29 23.24
N LYS A 216 4.30 -10.46 24.28
CA LYS A 216 3.68 -11.78 24.58
C LYS A 216 2.82 -12.30 23.44
N ARG A 217 2.39 -11.45 22.50
CA ARG A 217 1.71 -11.89 21.27
C ARG A 217 2.61 -12.77 20.41
N LEU A 218 3.93 -12.58 20.46
CA LEU A 218 4.89 -13.47 19.79
C LEU A 218 4.81 -14.90 20.30
N ASP A 219 4.45 -15.12 21.58
CA ASP A 219 4.28 -16.46 22.13
C ASP A 219 3.23 -17.25 21.37
N PHE A 220 2.08 -16.62 21.06
CA PHE A 220 1.01 -17.26 20.31
C PHE A 220 1.41 -17.50 18.85
N PHE A 221 2.11 -16.52 18.24
CA PHE A 221 2.60 -16.65 16.87
C PHE A 221 3.62 -17.81 16.73
N LEU A 222 4.61 -17.87 17.62
CA LEU A 222 5.67 -18.89 17.61
C LEU A 222 5.21 -20.27 18.09
N LYS A 223 4.05 -20.34 18.78
CA LYS A 223 3.32 -21.60 19.07
C LYS A 223 2.42 -22.03 17.91
N TYR A 224 2.28 -21.20 16.88
CA TYR A 224 1.34 -21.39 15.78
C TYR A 224 -0.13 -21.43 16.22
N ASP A 225 -0.45 -20.81 17.36
CA ASP A 225 -1.81 -20.62 17.85
C ASP A 225 -2.47 -19.41 17.18
N LEU A 226 -2.52 -19.46 15.84
CA LEU A 226 -2.94 -18.33 15.01
C LEU A 226 -4.40 -17.95 15.20
N ALA A 227 -5.24 -18.90 15.65
CA ALA A 227 -6.65 -18.67 15.91
C ALA A 227 -6.89 -17.52 16.92
N THR A 228 -5.95 -17.31 17.85
CA THR A 228 -6.01 -16.23 18.85
C THR A 228 -6.00 -14.83 18.25
N PHE A 229 -5.46 -14.66 17.03
CA PHE A 229 -5.42 -13.37 16.35
C PHE A 229 -6.71 -13.06 15.58
N PHE A 230 -7.44 -14.08 15.15
CA PHE A 230 -8.72 -13.94 14.45
C PHE A 230 -9.85 -13.85 15.48
N THR A 231 -10.00 -12.68 16.11
CA THR A 231 -10.96 -12.49 17.22
C THR A 231 -12.34 -12.01 16.76
N GLN A 232 -12.43 -11.36 15.58
CA GLN A 232 -13.69 -10.85 15.04
C GLN A 232 -14.54 -11.95 14.38
N GLU A 233 -13.89 -13.03 13.95
CA GLU A 233 -14.48 -14.21 13.33
C GLU A 233 -13.61 -15.41 13.69
N ASN A 234 -14.18 -16.61 13.78
CA ASN A 234 -13.33 -17.77 13.91
C ASN A 234 -12.42 -17.91 12.66
N ILE A 235 -11.22 -18.46 12.85
CA ILE A 235 -10.22 -18.57 11.78
C ILE A 235 -10.70 -19.37 10.56
N ARG A 236 -11.65 -20.31 10.74
CA ARG A 236 -12.22 -21.11 9.65
C ARG A 236 -13.13 -20.28 8.75
N ASP A 237 -13.92 -19.38 9.33
CA ASP A 237 -14.80 -18.48 8.60
C ASP A 237 -13.96 -17.43 7.85
N SER A 238 -12.97 -16.84 8.51
CA SER A 238 -12.04 -15.93 7.84
C SER A 238 -11.29 -16.61 6.69
N TRP A 239 -10.88 -17.88 6.86
CA TRP A 239 -10.28 -18.67 5.79
C TRP A 239 -11.27 -18.88 4.65
N ALA A 240 -12.52 -19.22 4.97
CA ALA A 240 -13.53 -19.46 3.96
C ALA A 240 -13.89 -18.19 3.16
N VAL A 241 -13.93 -17.03 3.81
CA VAL A 241 -14.07 -15.73 3.15
C VAL A 241 -12.87 -15.45 2.25
N TRP A 242 -11.65 -15.61 2.78
CA TRP A 242 -10.43 -15.34 2.04
C TRP A 242 -10.24 -16.24 0.82
N ARG A 243 -10.49 -17.55 0.97
CA ARG A 243 -10.22 -18.57 -0.05
C ARG A 243 -11.38 -18.76 -1.03
N PHE A 244 -12.62 -18.77 -0.55
CA PHE A 244 -13.80 -19.17 -1.35
C PHE A 244 -14.78 -18.03 -1.64
N GLU A 245 -14.47 -16.80 -1.25
CA GLU A 245 -15.35 -15.64 -1.45
C GLU A 245 -16.75 -15.82 -0.86
N LYS A 246 -16.87 -16.54 0.27
CA LYS A 246 -18.14 -16.67 1.01
C LYS A 246 -18.49 -15.35 1.71
N TRP A 247 -18.71 -14.31 0.92
CA TRP A 247 -18.96 -12.95 1.36
C TRP A 247 -20.41 -12.79 1.76
N ASN A 248 -20.65 -12.21 2.94
CA ASN A 248 -21.96 -11.75 3.35
C ASN A 248 -22.01 -10.23 3.18
N ARG A 249 -23.00 -9.73 2.43
CA ARG A 249 -23.14 -8.37 1.86
C ARG A 249 -23.00 -7.15 2.81
N LYS A 250 -22.73 -7.35 4.10
CA LYS A 250 -22.72 -6.32 5.15
C LYS A 250 -21.31 -5.84 5.56
N ARG A 251 -20.23 -6.21 4.87
CA ARG A 251 -18.86 -5.78 5.22
C ARG A 251 -18.14 -5.04 4.09
N ASP A 252 -17.32 -4.06 4.45
CA ASP A 252 -16.68 -3.06 3.60
C ASP A 252 -16.02 -3.58 2.30
N PHE A 253 -16.12 -2.76 1.25
CA PHE A 253 -15.51 -2.94 -0.08
C PHE A 253 -13.98 -3.03 -0.06
N THR A 254 -13.31 -2.61 1.02
CA THR A 254 -11.84 -2.68 1.19
C THR A 254 -11.29 -4.10 1.31
N LEU A 255 -12.16 -5.13 1.35
CA LEU A 255 -11.78 -6.55 1.41
C LEU A 255 -11.56 -7.21 0.03
N ILE A 256 -11.92 -6.56 -1.10
CA ILE A 256 -11.89 -7.22 -2.42
C ILE A 256 -10.46 -7.62 -2.84
N PHE A 257 -9.46 -6.74 -2.65
CA PHE A 257 -8.04 -7.06 -2.93
C PHE A 257 -7.39 -7.95 -1.86
N GLY A 258 -8.13 -8.30 -0.81
CA GLY A 258 -7.67 -9.19 0.24
C GLY A 258 -7.88 -10.67 -0.08
N ILE A 259 -8.70 -11.03 -1.07
CA ILE A 259 -9.13 -12.41 -1.36
C ILE A 259 -8.06 -13.18 -2.15
N ALA A 260 -7.92 -14.48 -1.86
CA ALA A 260 -6.91 -15.36 -2.42
C ALA A 260 -6.82 -15.34 -3.95
N LYS A 261 -7.95 -15.32 -4.68
CA LYS A 261 -7.96 -15.39 -6.15
C LYS A 261 -7.31 -14.19 -6.86
N TYR A 262 -7.15 -13.07 -6.15
CA TYR A 262 -6.44 -11.90 -6.67
C TYR A 262 -4.99 -11.83 -6.20
N ILE A 263 -4.53 -12.85 -5.48
CA ILE A 263 -3.22 -12.90 -4.86
C ILE A 263 -2.45 -14.10 -5.40
N THR A 264 -3.11 -15.24 -5.61
CA THR A 264 -2.51 -16.49 -6.05
C THR A 264 -3.53 -17.40 -6.72
N ASP A 265 -3.06 -18.54 -7.24
CA ASP A 265 -3.91 -19.59 -7.75
C ASP A 265 -4.61 -20.31 -6.58
N VAL A 266 -5.93 -20.18 -6.52
CA VAL A 266 -6.73 -20.79 -5.45
C VAL A 266 -6.72 -22.32 -5.52
N SER A 267 -6.43 -22.91 -6.68
CA SER A 267 -6.38 -24.37 -6.85
C SER A 267 -5.21 -25.01 -6.10
N VAL A 268 -4.13 -24.26 -5.84
CA VAL A 268 -2.96 -24.75 -5.09
C VAL A 268 -3.08 -24.56 -3.58
N LEU A 269 -4.09 -23.80 -3.13
CA LEU A 269 -4.36 -23.59 -1.70
C LEU A 269 -5.10 -24.78 -1.10
N PRO A 270 -4.75 -25.24 0.11
CA PRO A 270 -5.50 -26.30 0.78
C PRO A 270 -6.98 -25.93 0.97
N GLU A 271 -7.89 -26.89 0.95
CA GLU A 271 -9.30 -26.60 1.24
C GLU A 271 -9.51 -26.28 2.72
N ASN A 272 -8.79 -26.98 3.60
CA ASN A 272 -8.86 -26.83 5.04
C ASN A 272 -7.82 -25.82 5.54
N VAL A 273 -8.23 -24.93 6.46
CA VAL A 273 -7.33 -23.96 7.10
C VAL A 273 -6.23 -24.64 7.91
N ASN A 274 -6.49 -25.80 8.52
CA ASN A 274 -5.49 -26.53 9.29
C ASN A 274 -4.34 -27.01 8.40
N ASP A 275 -4.65 -27.56 7.22
CA ASP A 275 -3.62 -27.98 6.26
C ASP A 275 -2.77 -26.79 5.77
N PHE A 276 -3.38 -25.60 5.66
CA PHE A 276 -2.65 -24.37 5.37
C PHE A 276 -1.72 -23.97 6.54
N ILE A 277 -2.23 -24.01 7.78
CA ILE A 277 -1.47 -23.70 8.98
C ILE A 277 -0.31 -24.69 9.16
N ASP A 278 -0.50 -25.98 8.89
CA ASP A 278 0.54 -27.00 8.98
C ASP A 278 1.67 -26.75 7.96
N LYS A 279 1.32 -26.36 6.73
CA LYS A 279 2.30 -25.97 5.71
C LYS A 279 3.06 -24.71 6.12
N PHE A 280 2.35 -23.68 6.59
CA PHE A 280 2.94 -22.45 7.11
C PHE A 280 3.90 -22.75 8.26
N LYS A 281 3.45 -23.53 9.25
CA LYS A 281 4.23 -23.96 10.41
C LYS A 281 5.49 -24.69 9.98
N SER A 282 5.38 -25.67 9.09
CA SER A 282 6.53 -26.45 8.62
C SER A 282 7.58 -25.56 7.95
N ALA A 283 7.16 -24.59 7.13
CA ALA A 283 8.07 -23.64 6.49
C ALA A 283 8.79 -22.74 7.52
N MET A 284 8.02 -22.20 8.47
CA MET A 284 8.54 -21.31 9.52
C MET A 284 9.50 -22.05 10.48
N GLU A 285 9.15 -23.25 10.94
CA GLU A 285 10.01 -24.07 11.80
C GLU A 285 11.31 -24.47 11.11
N LYS A 286 11.25 -24.83 9.82
CA LYS A 286 12.45 -25.12 9.02
C LYS A 286 13.37 -23.91 8.88
N ALA A 287 12.80 -22.71 8.85
CA ALA A 287 13.53 -21.45 8.83
C ALA A 287 14.01 -20.98 10.22
N GLY A 288 13.77 -21.77 11.27
CA GLY A 288 14.22 -21.49 12.64
C GLY A 288 13.20 -20.75 13.51
N PHE A 289 12.02 -20.42 13.00
CA PHE A 289 10.97 -19.83 13.84
C PHE A 289 10.30 -20.89 14.72
N GLY A 290 10.51 -20.79 16.03
CA GLY A 290 9.84 -21.66 16.99
C GLY A 290 9.85 -21.10 18.40
N ILE A 291 9.20 -21.82 19.32
CA ILE A 291 9.04 -21.43 20.72
C ILE A 291 10.36 -21.09 21.43
N HIS A 292 11.45 -21.76 21.07
CA HIS A 292 12.78 -21.57 21.65
C HIS A 292 13.33 -20.13 21.46
N LEU A 293 12.78 -19.37 20.51
CA LEU A 293 13.17 -17.97 20.29
C LEU A 293 12.63 -17.03 21.36
N ILE A 294 11.56 -17.39 22.07
CA ILE A 294 10.93 -16.52 23.08
C ILE A 294 11.89 -16.21 24.23
N GLU A 295 12.65 -17.22 24.67
CA GLU A 295 13.60 -17.09 25.78
C GLU A 295 14.80 -16.19 25.42
N ASN A 296 15.05 -16.02 24.12
CA ASN A 296 16.21 -15.31 23.58
C ASN A 296 15.81 -14.14 22.67
N LEU A 297 14.61 -13.56 22.85
CA LEU A 297 14.22 -12.38 22.10
C LEU A 297 15.22 -11.24 22.36
N PRO A 298 15.65 -10.52 21.31
CA PRO A 298 16.50 -9.36 21.49
C PRO A 298 15.79 -8.28 22.29
N LYS A 299 16.55 -7.36 22.88
CA LYS A 299 15.98 -6.15 23.48
C LYS A 299 15.66 -5.14 22.37
N PRO A 300 14.59 -4.34 22.52
CA PRO A 300 14.36 -3.21 21.61
C PRO A 300 15.58 -2.29 21.58
N THR A 301 16.03 -1.91 20.39
CA THR A 301 17.15 -0.99 20.18
C THR A 301 16.70 0.44 19.92
N HIS A 302 15.46 0.64 19.46
CA HIS A 302 14.91 1.96 19.16
C HIS A 302 14.10 2.53 20.32
N LYS A 303 14.12 3.86 20.43
CA LYS A 303 13.21 4.60 21.31
C LYS A 303 11.82 4.62 20.68
N LYS A 304 10.77 4.74 21.50
CA LYS A 304 9.38 4.91 21.01
C LYS A 304 9.32 5.99 19.93
N ARG A 305 8.55 5.75 18.86
CA ARG A 305 8.31 6.74 17.80
C ARG A 305 7.82 8.03 18.45
N ILE A 306 8.53 9.13 18.20
CA ILE A 306 8.04 10.46 18.56
C ILE A 306 6.96 10.79 17.53
N PRO A 307 5.74 11.15 17.95
CA PRO A 307 4.67 11.49 17.01
C PRO A 307 5.14 12.59 16.05
N TYR A 308 4.88 12.41 14.76
CA TYR A 308 5.06 13.48 13.78
C TYR A 308 4.13 14.64 14.16
N ALA A 309 4.71 15.77 14.55
CA ALA A 309 3.98 16.98 14.92
C ALA A 309 3.67 17.81 13.66
N GLY A 310 2.94 17.22 12.71
CA GLY A 310 2.36 17.97 11.59
C GLY A 310 1.37 19.00 12.12
N GLN A 311 1.23 20.15 11.44
CA GLN A 311 0.22 21.12 11.85
C GLN A 311 -1.18 20.52 11.62
N PRO A 312 -2.10 20.61 12.58
CA PRO A 312 -3.47 20.15 12.34
C PRO A 312 -4.10 20.94 11.20
N ALA A 313 -4.60 20.23 10.19
CA ALA A 313 -5.27 20.72 8.97
C ALA A 313 -6.36 21.79 9.19
N GLN A 314 -6.83 21.97 10.42
CA GLN A 314 -7.79 23.01 10.79
C GLN A 314 -7.25 24.44 10.58
N VAL A 315 -5.94 24.67 10.61
CA VAL A 315 -5.38 26.01 10.38
C VAL A 315 -5.43 26.38 8.89
N LEU A 316 -5.03 25.47 7.99
CA LEU A 316 -5.01 25.70 6.53
C LEU A 316 -6.40 25.75 5.88
N ILE A 317 -7.39 25.00 6.41
CA ILE A 317 -8.78 25.10 5.95
C ILE A 317 -9.39 26.45 6.34
N ASN A 318 -9.02 27.01 7.49
CA ASN A 318 -9.51 28.31 7.93
C ASN A 318 -8.86 29.47 7.17
N GLU A 319 -7.56 29.41 6.89
CA GLU A 319 -6.88 30.43 6.08
C GLU A 319 -7.38 30.46 4.62
N ASN A 320 -7.66 29.30 4.02
CA ASN A 320 -8.25 29.24 2.67
C ASN A 320 -9.73 29.61 2.64
N LYS A 321 -10.48 29.39 3.73
CA LYS A 321 -11.84 29.90 3.88
C LYS A 321 -11.86 31.41 4.07
N GLU A 322 -10.95 31.98 4.86
CA GLU A 322 -10.84 33.42 5.04
C GLU A 322 -10.42 34.10 3.74
N LYS A 323 -9.38 33.61 3.04
CA LYS A 323 -8.98 34.15 1.73
C LYS A 323 -10.12 34.10 0.69
N LYS A 324 -10.88 33.00 0.62
CA LYS A 324 -12.06 32.92 -0.26
C LYS A 324 -13.20 33.85 0.18
N LYS A 325 -13.38 34.07 1.48
CA LYS A 325 -14.40 34.99 2.00
C LYS A 325 -14.04 36.44 1.68
N THR A 326 -12.76 36.81 1.77
CA THR A 326 -12.25 38.12 1.38
C THR A 326 -12.35 38.34 -0.13
N GLU A 327 -12.05 37.34 -0.97
CA GLU A 327 -12.23 37.44 -2.43
C GLU A 327 -13.71 37.56 -2.84
N ILE A 328 -14.62 36.87 -2.16
CA ILE A 328 -16.07 36.97 -2.40
C ILE A 328 -16.61 38.33 -1.91
N GLU A 329 -16.15 38.87 -0.78
CA GLU A 329 -16.50 40.22 -0.33
C GLU A 329 -15.98 41.31 -1.26
N ILE A 330 -14.76 41.16 -1.80
CA ILE A 330 -14.18 42.09 -2.78
C ILE A 330 -14.97 42.04 -4.10
N LYS A 331 -15.31 40.83 -4.60
CA LYS A 331 -16.16 40.68 -5.79
C LYS A 331 -17.58 41.23 -5.59
N ASN A 332 -18.18 41.03 -4.42
CA ASN A 332 -19.52 41.55 -4.12
C ASN A 332 -19.53 43.07 -3.91
N ARG A 333 -18.44 43.67 -3.42
CA ARG A 333 -18.30 45.14 -3.37
C ARG A 333 -18.08 45.77 -4.75
N LEU A 334 -17.41 45.05 -5.66
CA LEU A 334 -17.19 45.50 -7.05
C LEU A 334 -18.41 45.31 -7.97
N LEU A 335 -19.43 44.56 -7.54
CA LEU A 335 -20.66 44.30 -8.30
C LEU A 335 -21.86 45.19 -7.90
N ILE A 336 -21.68 46.14 -6.98
CA ILE A 336 -22.78 47.05 -6.52
C ILE A 336 -22.75 48.42 -7.22
N THR A 337 -21.80 48.66 -8.13
CA THR A 337 -21.80 49.87 -8.96
C THR A 337 -22.00 49.53 -10.43
N ASP A 338 -23.21 49.10 -10.79
CA ASP A 338 -23.79 49.43 -12.09
C ASP A 338 -25.28 49.04 -12.11
N GLU A 339 -26.14 50.03 -11.90
CA GLU A 339 -27.54 49.95 -12.30
C GLU A 339 -27.62 50.12 -13.82
N ASN A 340 -28.34 49.24 -14.53
CA ASN A 340 -29.44 49.61 -15.45
C ASN A 340 -29.97 48.44 -16.31
N LYS A 341 -31.23 48.07 -16.01
CA LYS A 341 -32.38 47.80 -16.92
C LYS A 341 -32.43 46.56 -17.87
N ILE A 342 -33.71 46.18 -18.07
CA ILE A 342 -34.41 45.36 -19.11
C ILE A 342 -34.46 43.82 -18.89
N PRO A 343 -35.54 43.09 -19.30
CA PRO A 343 -36.53 42.51 -18.41
C PRO A 343 -36.61 40.97 -18.47
N ILE A 344 -37.43 40.42 -17.58
CA ILE A 344 -37.64 38.99 -17.35
C ILE A 344 -38.47 38.37 -18.50
N GLU A 345 -37.88 37.39 -19.20
CA GLU A 345 -38.61 36.38 -19.98
C GLU A 345 -38.19 34.96 -19.56
N GLU A 346 -39.06 34.00 -19.90
CA GLU A 346 -39.37 32.78 -19.18
C GLU A 346 -38.32 31.67 -19.17
N LYS A 347 -38.30 30.97 -18.02
CA LYS A 347 -38.01 29.54 -17.79
C LYS A 347 -37.44 28.73 -18.96
N ALA A 348 -36.16 28.39 -18.84
CA ALA A 348 -35.64 27.06 -19.14
C ALA A 348 -34.59 26.67 -18.11
N ILE A 349 -34.98 25.89 -17.10
CA ILE A 349 -34.03 25.21 -16.20
C ILE A 349 -33.39 24.09 -17.01
N VAL A 350 -32.27 24.40 -17.68
CA VAL A 350 -31.32 23.37 -18.10
C VAL A 350 -30.63 22.89 -16.83
N LYS A 351 -31.14 21.80 -16.25
CA LYS A 351 -30.40 20.98 -15.30
C LYS A 351 -29.14 20.49 -16.01
N THR A 352 -28.02 21.17 -15.81
CA THR A 352 -26.70 20.60 -16.04
C THR A 352 -26.58 19.38 -15.13
N LYS A 353 -26.77 18.19 -15.71
CA LYS A 353 -26.33 16.94 -15.10
C LYS A 353 -24.84 17.08 -14.84
N ARG A 354 -24.45 17.33 -13.59
CA ARG A 354 -23.13 16.95 -13.11
C ARG A 354 -23.00 15.45 -13.38
N SER A 355 -22.04 15.11 -14.22
CA SER A 355 -21.70 13.75 -14.59
C SER A 355 -21.18 13.00 -13.37
N ASN A 356 -22.07 12.33 -12.64
CA ASN A 356 -21.74 11.19 -11.78
C ASN A 356 -21.37 9.97 -12.65
N SER A 357 -20.39 10.13 -13.53
CA SER A 357 -20.04 9.16 -14.56
C SER A 357 -18.63 8.68 -14.31
N ILE A 358 -18.50 7.65 -13.47
CA ILE A 358 -17.46 6.60 -13.42
C ILE A 358 -17.80 5.63 -12.26
N PHE A 359 -18.30 6.16 -11.12
CA PHE A 359 -18.81 5.33 -10.02
C PHE A 359 -19.95 4.40 -10.48
N ASP A 360 -20.83 4.89 -11.37
CA ASP A 360 -21.89 4.07 -11.99
C ASP A 360 -21.37 3.03 -12.99
N SER A 361 -20.21 3.26 -13.61
CA SER A 361 -19.56 2.31 -14.53
C SER A 361 -18.90 1.17 -13.75
N ILE A 362 -18.27 1.50 -12.62
CA ILE A 362 -17.73 0.55 -11.65
C ILE A 362 -18.88 -0.29 -11.05
N LEU A 363 -19.98 0.35 -10.61
CA LEU A 363 -21.19 -0.33 -10.10
C LEU A 363 -21.87 -1.29 -11.10
N LYS A 364 -21.75 -1.03 -12.41
CA LYS A 364 -22.29 -1.91 -13.46
C LYS A 364 -21.45 -3.15 -13.72
N LEU A 365 -20.14 -3.11 -13.42
CA LEU A 365 -19.23 -4.27 -13.51
C LEU A 365 -19.31 -5.19 -12.29
N PHE A 366 -19.88 -4.72 -11.17
CA PHE A 366 -20.04 -5.50 -9.93
C PHE A 366 -21.43 -6.13 -9.72
N ASN A 367 -22.41 -5.83 -10.58
CA ASN A 367 -23.78 -6.34 -10.49
C ASN A 367 -24.16 -7.33 -11.62
N LYS A 368 -23.18 -7.97 -12.26
CA LYS A 368 -23.40 -9.06 -13.21
C LYS A 368 -22.59 -10.29 -12.84
#